data_AF-A0A965SCJ3-F1
#
_entry.id   AF-A0A965SCJ3-F1
#
_cell.length_a   1.000
_cell.length_b   1.000
_cell.length_c   1.000
_cell.angle_alpha   90.00
_cell.angle_beta   90.00
_cell.angle_gamma   90.00
#
_symmetry.space_group_name_H-M   'P 1'
#
loop_
_entity.id
_entity.type
_entity.pdbx_description
1 polymer ?
#
loop_
_entity_poly.entity_id
_entity_poly.type
_entity_poly.pdbx_seq_one_letter_code
_entity_poly.pdbx_strand_id
1 'polypeptide(L)'
;MSLFQLVEQSVEPLGYELVDLELAGGIVRVFIDWPAQKQSRITIEDCELVSRQLSQVMLVEDIDYKRLEVSSPGVDRRLRRASDFERFLGHRISVRLRLPLGGRRNWEGELARAEGKPVDDWMLILSEASDSGKTARRRVSTKSKPKQGKKKPQHDGRQESGSESGPEQGIEQQASLNVLNFSLNDIERAHLVPQLVF
;
A
#
# COMPACT_ATOMS: atom_id res chain seq x y z
N MET A 1 -10.49 -1.64 -28.54
CA MET A 1 -9.35 -2.06 -27.72
C MET A 1 -9.27 -1.15 -26.50
N SER A 2 -8.90 -1.62 -25.30
CA SER A 2 -8.72 -0.71 -24.15
C SER A 2 -7.35 -0.05 -24.22
N LEU A 3 -7.21 1.15 -23.64
CA LEU A 3 -5.91 1.84 -23.59
C LEU A 3 -4.84 0.99 -22.87
N PHE A 4 -5.24 0.30 -21.79
CA PHE A 4 -4.34 -0.62 -21.07
C PHE A 4 -3.78 -1.69 -22.01
N GLN A 5 -4.66 -2.36 -22.74
CA GLN A 5 -4.27 -3.42 -23.67
C GLN A 5 -3.40 -2.87 -24.82
N LEU A 6 -3.69 -1.66 -25.31
CA LEU A 6 -2.89 -1.01 -26.35
C LEU A 6 -1.47 -0.74 -25.89
N VAL A 7 -1.32 -0.18 -24.69
CA VAL A 7 -0.01 0.08 -24.10
C VAL A 7 0.73 -1.23 -23.84
N GLU A 8 0.07 -2.24 -23.29
CA GLU A 8 0.65 -3.57 -23.04
C GLU A 8 1.21 -4.18 -24.33
N GLN A 9 0.41 -4.23 -25.40
CA GLN A 9 0.86 -4.75 -26.71
C GLN A 9 1.97 -3.93 -27.37
N SER A 10 2.12 -2.67 -26.98
CA SER A 10 3.17 -1.79 -27.51
C SER A 10 4.51 -1.96 -26.79
N VAL A 11 4.48 -2.31 -25.50
CA VAL A 11 5.70 -2.42 -24.68
C VAL A 11 6.24 -3.85 -24.57
N GLU A 12 5.37 -4.87 -24.67
CA GLU A 12 5.79 -6.27 -24.64
C GLU A 12 6.80 -6.63 -25.74
N PRO A 13 6.63 -6.23 -27.03
CA PRO A 13 7.60 -6.54 -28.08
C PRO A 13 8.97 -5.86 -27.88
N LEU A 14 9.01 -4.77 -27.10
CA LEU A 14 10.25 -4.09 -26.71
C LEU A 14 10.95 -4.80 -25.54
N GLY A 15 10.33 -5.82 -24.95
CA GLY A 15 10.86 -6.60 -23.83
C GLY A 15 10.57 -6.00 -22.46
N TYR A 16 9.62 -5.07 -22.36
CA TYR A 16 9.19 -4.47 -21.10
C TYR A 16 7.82 -5.02 -20.65
N GLU A 17 7.62 -5.03 -19.34
CA GLU A 17 6.35 -5.39 -18.69
C GLU A 17 5.59 -4.10 -18.33
N LEU A 18 4.31 -4.01 -18.72
CA LEU A 18 3.43 -2.94 -18.24
C LEU A 18 3.02 -3.23 -16.79
N VAL A 19 3.45 -2.39 -15.85
CA VAL A 19 3.17 -2.56 -14.42
C VAL A 19 1.88 -1.85 -14.00
N ASP A 20 1.71 -0.58 -14.38
CA ASP A 20 0.51 0.20 -14.05
C ASP A 20 0.28 1.27 -15.12
N LEU A 21 -0.97 1.71 -15.23
CA LEU A 21 -1.39 2.78 -16.11
C LEU A 21 -2.37 3.67 -15.35
N GLU A 22 -2.05 4.96 -15.23
CA GLU A 22 -2.91 5.95 -14.60
C GLU A 22 -3.33 7.03 -15.60
N LEU A 23 -4.63 7.36 -15.62
CA LEU A 23 -5.16 8.50 -16.35
C LEU A 23 -5.72 9.53 -15.38
N ALA A 24 -5.19 10.75 -15.39
CA ALA A 24 -5.70 11.84 -14.57
C ALA A 24 -5.52 13.19 -15.25
N GLY A 25 -6.61 13.94 -15.43
CA GLY A 25 -6.56 15.31 -15.97
C GLY A 25 -6.01 15.43 -17.40
N GLY A 26 -6.11 14.36 -18.20
CA GLY A 26 -5.51 14.29 -19.54
C GLY A 26 -4.03 13.92 -19.54
N ILE A 27 -3.45 13.57 -18.40
CA ILE A 27 -2.10 13.01 -18.30
C ILE A 27 -2.22 11.48 -18.27
N VAL A 28 -1.47 10.82 -19.15
CA VAL A 28 -1.31 9.36 -19.18
C VAL A 28 0.03 9.02 -18.56
N ARG A 29 0.02 8.31 -17.43
CA ARG A 29 1.23 7.80 -16.78
C ARG A 29 1.34 6.31 -17.02
N VAL A 30 2.48 5.90 -17.56
CA VAL A 30 2.80 4.50 -17.85
C VAL A 30 3.98 4.09 -16.99
N PHE A 31 3.80 3.01 -16.25
CA PHE A 31 4.84 2.41 -15.42
C PHE A 31 5.33 1.12 -16.08
N ILE A 32 6.60 1.09 -16.46
CA ILE A 32 7.25 -0.07 -17.08
C ILE A 32 8.29 -0.67 -16.16
N ASP A 33 8.51 -1.98 -16.27
CA ASP A 33 9.62 -2.66 -15.62
C ASP A 33 10.18 -3.78 -16.50
N TRP A 34 11.31 -4.33 -16.10
CA TRP A 34 11.81 -5.54 -16.70
C TRP A 34 10.98 -6.76 -16.25
N PRO A 35 10.78 -7.76 -17.14
CA PRO A 35 10.22 -9.04 -16.77
C PRO A 35 10.97 -9.67 -15.58
N ALA A 36 10.28 -10.49 -14.80
CA ALA A 36 10.80 -11.12 -13.56
C ALA A 36 12.16 -11.82 -13.72
N GLN A 37 12.47 -12.32 -14.90
CA GLN A 37 13.70 -13.05 -15.17
C GLN A 37 14.92 -12.14 -15.35
N LYS A 38 14.71 -10.83 -15.52
CA LYS A 38 15.79 -9.86 -15.80
C LYS A 38 15.97 -8.91 -14.62
N GLN A 39 17.03 -9.15 -13.86
CA GLN A 39 17.44 -8.36 -12.69
C GLN A 39 18.13 -7.03 -13.09
N SER A 40 17.55 -6.28 -14.04
CA SER A 40 18.05 -4.96 -14.42
C SER A 40 17.12 -3.88 -13.90
N ARG A 41 17.63 -2.66 -13.71
CA ARG A 41 16.79 -1.48 -13.51
C ARG A 41 16.43 -0.89 -14.86
N ILE A 42 15.27 -0.24 -14.92
CA ILE A 42 14.89 0.60 -16.04
C ILE A 42 15.73 1.88 -16.02
N THR A 43 16.37 2.20 -17.13
CA THR A 43 17.16 3.42 -17.31
C THR A 43 16.33 4.56 -17.91
N ILE A 44 16.93 5.74 -18.09
CA ILE A 44 16.25 6.88 -18.73
C ILE A 44 16.04 6.59 -20.22
N GLU A 45 17.00 5.91 -20.86
CA GLU A 45 16.96 5.52 -22.26
C GLU A 45 15.81 4.54 -22.54
N ASP A 46 15.55 3.60 -21.61
CA ASP A 46 14.40 2.69 -21.67
C ASP A 46 13.07 3.49 -21.66
N CYS A 47 12.94 4.45 -20.75
CA CYS A 47 11.75 5.32 -20.67
C CYS A 47 11.59 6.17 -21.94
N GLU A 48 12.68 6.68 -22.51
CA GLU A 48 12.65 7.45 -23.75
C GLU A 48 12.19 6.59 -24.93
N LEU A 49 12.72 5.37 -25.05
CA LEU A 49 12.35 4.41 -26.09
C LEU A 49 10.85 4.11 -26.05
N VAL A 50 10.33 3.76 -24.87
CA VAL A 50 8.91 3.47 -24.69
C VAL A 50 8.05 4.71 -24.91
N SER A 51 8.49 5.89 -24.44
CA SER A 51 7.76 7.14 -24.66
C SER A 51 7.60 7.46 -26.15
N ARG A 52 8.64 7.23 -26.97
CA ARG A 52 8.58 7.43 -28.41
C ARG A 52 7.62 6.44 -29.08
N GLN A 53 7.72 5.16 -28.75
CA GLN A 53 6.83 4.12 -29.28
C GLN A 53 5.36 4.45 -28.98
N LEU A 54 5.04 4.74 -27.71
CA LEU A 54 3.67 5.00 -27.28
C LEU A 54 3.10 6.28 -27.90
N SER A 55 3.92 7.33 -28.08
CA SER A 55 3.46 8.56 -28.74
C SER A 55 3.03 8.30 -30.20
N GLN A 56 3.74 7.41 -30.91
CA GLN A 56 3.38 7.04 -32.28
C GLN A 56 2.11 6.18 -32.32
N VAL A 57 2.02 5.18 -31.44
CA VAL A 57 0.85 4.30 -31.37
C VAL A 57 -0.41 5.09 -30.99
N MET A 58 -0.33 5.97 -29.99
CA MET A 58 -1.47 6.81 -29.60
C MET A 58 -1.93 7.74 -30.72
N LEU A 59 -1.01 8.24 -31.55
CA LEU A 59 -1.36 9.04 -32.72
C LEU A 59 -2.11 8.22 -33.78
N VAL A 60 -1.66 6.99 -34.05
CA VAL A 60 -2.31 6.09 -35.03
C VAL A 60 -3.72 5.68 -34.58
N GLU A 61 -3.89 5.44 -33.28
CA GLU A 61 -5.16 5.04 -32.68
C GLU A 61 -6.07 6.22 -32.32
N ASP A 62 -5.71 7.46 -32.71
CA ASP A 62 -6.46 8.71 -32.45
C ASP A 62 -6.79 8.94 -30.97
N ILE A 63 -5.82 8.66 -30.08
CA ILE A 63 -5.96 8.81 -28.63
C ILE A 63 -5.46 10.20 -28.22
N ASP A 64 -6.37 11.06 -27.79
CA ASP A 64 -6.03 12.39 -27.28
C ASP A 64 -5.51 12.34 -25.83
N TYR A 65 -4.34 12.93 -25.61
CA TYR A 65 -3.73 13.11 -24.28
C TYR A 65 -2.94 14.42 -24.25
N LYS A 66 -2.94 15.08 -23.09
CA LYS A 66 -2.20 16.34 -22.89
C LYS A 66 -0.72 16.11 -22.62
N ARG A 67 -0.39 15.02 -21.94
CA ARG A 67 0.98 14.66 -21.56
C ARG A 67 1.11 13.16 -21.35
N LEU A 68 2.16 12.57 -21.91
CA LEU A 68 2.59 11.20 -21.66
C LEU A 68 3.79 11.24 -20.71
N GLU A 69 3.72 10.47 -19.63
CA GLU A 69 4.81 10.27 -18.68
C GLU A 69 5.13 8.77 -18.62
N VAL A 70 6.36 8.41 -18.95
CA VAL A 70 6.86 7.03 -18.83
C VAL A 70 7.88 7.00 -17.71
N SER A 71 7.71 6.08 -16.76
CA SER A 71 8.61 5.93 -15.64
C SER A 71 8.71 4.46 -15.23
N SER A 72 9.72 4.13 -14.44
CA SER A 72 9.71 2.89 -13.69
C SER A 72 8.90 3.07 -12.41
N PRO A 73 8.23 2.02 -11.90
CA PRO A 73 7.51 2.08 -10.63
C PRO A 73 8.42 2.38 -9.43
N GLY A 74 9.76 2.31 -9.62
CA GLY A 74 10.75 2.64 -8.63
C GLY A 74 10.61 1.79 -7.37
N VAL A 75 10.73 2.45 -6.21
CA VAL A 75 10.63 1.84 -4.88
C VAL A 75 9.20 1.70 -4.35
N ASP A 76 8.19 2.10 -5.12
CA ASP A 76 6.76 2.01 -4.77
C ASP A 76 6.05 1.07 -5.77
N ARG A 77 6.71 -0.03 -6.17
CA ARG A 77 6.11 -1.02 -7.08
C ARG A 77 4.85 -1.58 -6.45
N ARG A 78 3.70 -1.17 -7.00
CA ARG A 78 2.39 -1.59 -6.54
C ARG A 78 2.18 -3.08 -6.80
N LEU A 79 1.64 -3.76 -5.81
CA LEU A 79 1.24 -5.15 -5.89
C LEU A 79 -0.29 -5.18 -6.02
N ARG A 80 -0.80 -5.67 -7.16
CA ARG A 80 -2.26 -5.73 -7.41
C ARG A 80 -2.74 -7.15 -7.71
N ARG A 81 -1.97 -7.92 -8.48
CA ARG A 81 -2.36 -9.26 -8.95
C ARG A 81 -1.73 -10.31 -8.03
N ALA A 82 -2.37 -11.47 -7.88
CA ALA A 82 -1.81 -12.59 -7.10
C ALA A 82 -0.37 -12.94 -7.55
N SER A 83 -0.11 -12.92 -8.86
CA SER A 83 1.22 -13.15 -9.43
C SER A 83 2.28 -12.15 -8.97
N ASP A 84 1.89 -10.91 -8.63
CA ASP A 84 2.82 -9.93 -8.05
C ASP A 84 3.24 -10.39 -6.65
N PHE A 85 2.29 -10.81 -5.81
CA PHE A 85 2.57 -11.29 -4.46
C PHE A 85 3.40 -12.57 -4.47
N GLU A 86 3.14 -13.49 -5.41
CA GLU A 86 3.98 -14.68 -5.62
C GLU A 86 5.43 -14.31 -5.99
N ARG A 87 5.60 -13.36 -6.92
CA ARG A 87 6.92 -12.91 -7.39
C ARG A 87 7.78 -12.30 -6.27
N PHE A 88 7.15 -11.66 -5.29
CA PHE A 88 7.83 -10.93 -4.23
C PHE A 88 7.70 -11.57 -2.85
N LEU A 89 7.46 -12.88 -2.79
CA LEU A 89 7.63 -13.66 -1.55
C LEU A 89 9.00 -13.39 -0.92
N GLY A 90 9.04 -13.28 0.40
CA GLY A 90 10.24 -12.95 1.18
C GLY A 90 10.68 -11.48 1.09
N HIS A 91 10.01 -10.64 0.29
CA HIS A 91 10.33 -9.22 0.22
C HIS A 91 9.52 -8.43 1.26
N ARG A 92 10.08 -7.31 1.70
CA ARG A 92 9.37 -6.37 2.59
C ARG A 92 8.37 -5.57 1.78
N ILE A 93 7.12 -5.55 2.20
CA ILE A 93 6.03 -4.82 1.54
C ILE A 93 5.27 -3.95 2.55
N SER A 94 4.64 -2.89 2.06
CA SER A 94 3.66 -2.11 2.82
C SER A 94 2.28 -2.37 2.25
N VAL A 95 1.34 -2.69 3.13
CA VAL A 95 -0.06 -2.95 2.81
C VAL A 95 -0.93 -1.97 3.59
N ARG A 96 -1.79 -1.27 2.85
CA ARG A 96 -2.90 -0.49 3.40
C ARG A 96 -4.17 -1.31 3.25
N LEU A 97 -4.80 -1.66 4.37
CA LEU A 97 -6.07 -2.36 4.41
C LEU A 97 -7.23 -1.38 4.24
N ARG A 98 -8.31 -1.85 3.61
CA ARG A 98 -9.58 -1.12 3.46
C ARG A 98 -10.25 -0.87 4.81
N LEU A 99 -10.27 -1.90 5.65
CA LEU A 99 -10.80 -1.85 7.02
C LEU A 99 -9.65 -1.78 8.03
N PRO A 100 -9.78 -0.97 9.10
CA PRO A 100 -8.77 -0.94 10.16
C PRO A 100 -8.77 -2.25 10.92
N LEU A 101 -7.58 -2.79 11.16
CA LEU A 101 -7.35 -3.92 12.06
C LEU A 101 -6.57 -3.41 13.28
N GLY A 102 -7.09 -3.62 14.49
CA GLY A 102 -6.46 -3.10 15.71
C GLY A 102 -6.27 -1.57 15.72
N GLY A 103 -7.18 -0.82 15.07
CA GLY A 103 -7.12 0.64 14.98
C GLY A 103 -6.13 1.19 13.94
N ARG A 104 -5.35 0.34 13.25
CA ARG A 104 -4.41 0.74 12.19
C ARG A 104 -4.79 0.13 10.84
N ARG A 105 -4.51 0.88 9.76
CA ARG A 105 -4.75 0.43 8.37
C ARG A 105 -3.47 0.15 7.60
N ASN A 106 -2.37 0.78 7.97
CA ASN A 106 -1.09 0.61 7.31
C ASN A 106 -0.27 -0.42 8.09
N TRP A 107 0.30 -1.36 7.36
CA TRP A 107 1.11 -2.45 7.89
C TRP A 107 2.31 -2.62 6.99
N GLU A 108 3.46 -2.92 7.57
CA GLU A 108 4.70 -3.20 6.86
C GLU A 108 5.30 -4.47 7.43
N GLY A 109 5.79 -5.35 6.56
CA GLY A 109 6.36 -6.63 6.97
C GLY A 109 6.90 -7.42 5.79
N GLU A 110 7.48 -8.57 6.08
CA GLU A 110 7.94 -9.52 5.06
C GLU A 110 6.74 -10.31 4.53
N LEU A 111 6.58 -10.33 3.20
CA LEU A 111 5.50 -11.04 2.54
C LEU A 111 5.77 -12.55 2.55
N ALA A 112 4.83 -13.33 3.07
CA ALA A 112 4.85 -14.78 3.03
C ALA A 112 3.47 -15.36 2.65
N ARG A 113 3.45 -16.64 2.31
CA ARG A 113 2.21 -17.36 1.99
C ARG A 113 1.57 -17.88 3.28
N ALA A 114 0.26 -17.73 3.44
CA ALA A 114 -0.42 -18.33 4.58
C ALA A 114 -0.44 -19.87 4.43
N GLU A 115 0.07 -20.59 5.43
CA GLU A 115 0.06 -22.05 5.42
C GLU A 115 -1.37 -22.61 5.52
N GLY A 116 -1.67 -23.64 4.72
CA GLY A 116 -2.93 -24.41 4.81
C GLY A 116 -4.20 -23.68 4.31
N LYS A 117 -4.06 -22.57 3.59
CA LYS A 117 -5.16 -21.71 3.12
C LYS A 117 -5.19 -21.58 1.58
N PRO A 118 -6.33 -21.16 0.99
CA PRO A 118 -6.45 -20.99 -0.47
C PRO A 118 -5.38 -20.05 -1.06
N VAL A 119 -5.23 -20.10 -2.39
CA VAL A 119 -4.18 -19.42 -3.18
C VAL A 119 -4.16 -17.89 -2.99
N ASP A 120 -5.22 -17.30 -2.42
CA ASP A 120 -5.38 -15.84 -2.23
C ASP A 120 -5.13 -15.34 -0.80
N ASP A 121 -4.69 -16.22 0.12
CA ASP A 121 -4.36 -15.84 1.50
C ASP A 121 -2.86 -15.59 1.69
N TRP A 122 -2.55 -14.34 2.05
CA TRP A 122 -1.20 -13.83 2.26
C TRP A 122 -0.98 -13.49 3.73
N MET A 123 0.28 -13.50 4.16
CA MET A 123 0.65 -13.05 5.50
C MET A 123 1.84 -12.08 5.48
N LEU A 124 1.81 -11.07 6.36
CA LEU A 124 2.99 -10.26 6.66
C LEU A 124 3.61 -10.75 7.96
N ILE A 125 4.89 -11.06 7.93
CA ILE A 125 5.71 -11.22 9.12
C ILE A 125 6.16 -9.82 9.54
N LEU A 126 5.57 -9.33 10.63
CA LEU A 126 5.82 -8.02 11.21
C LEU A 126 7.08 -8.10 12.07
N SER A 127 8.08 -7.27 11.78
CA SER A 127 9.15 -7.02 12.74
C SER A 127 8.68 -6.02 13.79
N GLU A 128 9.12 -6.18 15.04
CA GLU A 128 8.82 -5.29 16.17
C GLU A 128 9.48 -3.90 16.01
N ALA A 129 9.29 -3.23 14.88
CA ALA A 129 9.68 -1.85 14.64
C ALA A 129 9.17 -1.40 13.26
N SER A 130 7.91 -0.95 13.19
CA SER A 130 7.51 0.08 12.22
C SER A 130 6.15 0.64 12.61
N ASP A 131 6.15 1.46 13.66
CA ASP A 131 5.12 2.48 13.77
C ASP A 131 5.41 3.55 12.69
N SER A 132 5.06 3.24 11.44
CA SER A 132 4.94 4.25 10.37
C SER A 132 3.56 4.93 10.45
N GLY A 133 3.07 5.17 11.68
CA GLY A 133 2.07 6.18 11.97
C GLY A 133 2.64 7.55 11.62
N LYS A 134 2.61 7.92 10.33
CA LYS A 134 2.89 9.29 9.88
C LYS A 134 2.01 10.23 10.68
N THR A 135 2.68 10.96 11.57
CA THR A 135 2.17 12.03 12.42
C THR A 135 1.11 12.82 11.69
N ALA A 136 -0.10 12.84 12.25
CA ALA A 136 -1.12 13.81 11.90
C ALA A 136 -0.47 15.19 11.95
N ARG A 137 -0.23 15.81 10.79
CA ARG A 137 0.18 17.21 10.72
C ARG A 137 -0.94 18.02 11.36
N ARG A 138 -0.75 18.38 12.63
CA ARG A 138 -1.49 19.45 13.29
C ARG A 138 -1.35 20.68 12.40
N ARG A 139 -2.40 21.00 11.64
CA ARG A 139 -2.60 22.34 11.11
C ARG A 139 -2.58 23.27 12.31
N VAL A 140 -1.51 24.04 12.46
CA VAL A 140 -1.47 25.19 13.35
C VAL A 140 -2.45 26.21 12.78
N SER A 141 -3.69 26.18 13.30
CA SER A 141 -4.61 27.29 13.13
C SER A 141 -4.16 28.42 14.05
N THR A 142 -3.68 29.49 13.44
CA THR A 142 -3.39 30.75 14.10
C THR A 142 -4.70 31.41 14.54
N LYS A 143 -4.97 31.29 15.85
CA LYS A 143 -5.41 32.35 16.78
C LYS A 143 -6.62 33.23 16.39
N SER A 144 -7.73 33.05 17.11
CA SER A 144 -8.60 34.14 17.64
C SER A 144 -9.47 33.63 18.82
N LYS A 145 -9.40 34.32 19.96
CA LYS A 145 -10.18 34.16 21.23
C LYS A 145 -11.09 35.42 21.35
N PRO A 146 -11.93 35.63 22.40
CA PRO A 146 -12.80 34.77 23.24
C PRO A 146 -14.24 35.38 23.47
N LYS A 147 -15.16 34.66 24.16
CA LYS A 147 -16.16 35.15 25.19
C LYS A 147 -17.18 34.02 25.49
N GLN A 148 -17.22 33.40 26.68
CA GLN A 148 -17.84 33.76 27.99
C GLN A 148 -19.28 33.22 28.21
N GLY A 149 -19.48 32.43 29.29
CA GLY A 149 -20.76 32.07 29.95
C GLY A 149 -20.78 30.62 30.49
N LYS A 150 -20.49 30.31 31.79
CA LYS A 150 -21.39 30.20 32.98
C LYS A 150 -22.62 29.26 32.74
N LYS A 151 -22.94 28.17 33.47
CA LYS A 151 -22.94 27.81 34.92
C LYS A 151 -23.04 26.27 35.18
N LYS A 152 -22.68 25.84 36.41
CA LYS A 152 -22.97 24.57 37.16
C LYS A 152 -24.44 24.55 37.70
N PRO A 153 -25.04 23.47 38.32
CA PRO A 153 -24.53 22.60 39.43
C PRO A 153 -24.99 21.09 39.45
N GLN A 154 -24.22 20.16 40.04
CA GLN A 154 -24.38 19.38 41.33
C GLN A 154 -25.66 18.53 41.56
N HIS A 155 -25.47 17.23 41.87
CA HIS A 155 -25.90 16.48 43.09
C HIS A 155 -25.41 15.01 42.98
N ASP A 156 -25.57 14.11 43.96
CA ASP A 156 -24.76 13.82 45.14
C ASP A 156 -24.99 12.34 45.51
N GLY A 157 -24.04 11.70 46.21
CA GLY A 157 -24.18 10.44 46.97
C GLY A 157 -24.13 9.09 46.22
N ARG A 158 -23.77 7.94 46.81
CA ARG A 158 -23.02 7.55 48.04
C ARG A 158 -22.85 6.00 47.97
N GLN A 159 -21.78 5.50 48.60
CA GLN A 159 -21.33 4.14 49.05
C GLN A 159 -22.27 2.91 48.87
N GLU A 160 -21.78 1.68 48.62
CA GLU A 160 -21.18 0.69 49.57
C GLU A 160 -20.69 -0.55 48.75
N SER A 161 -19.45 -1.07 48.88
CA SER A 161 -18.83 -2.08 49.79
C SER A 161 -19.19 -3.57 49.58
N GLY A 162 -18.15 -4.43 49.53
CA GLY A 162 -18.16 -5.91 49.67
C GLY A 162 -17.32 -6.61 48.56
N SER A 163 -16.04 -6.95 48.74
CA SER A 163 -15.47 -8.21 49.33
C SER A 163 -16.08 -9.46 48.68
N GLU A 164 -15.36 -10.33 47.95
CA GLU A 164 -14.32 -11.25 48.40
C GLU A 164 -13.72 -12.03 47.21
N SER A 165 -12.42 -12.36 47.32
CA SER A 165 -11.78 -13.66 47.04
C SER A 165 -11.85 -14.34 45.65
N GLY A 166 -10.67 -14.65 45.09
CA GLY A 166 -10.39 -15.23 43.77
C GLY A 166 -10.83 -16.69 43.52
N PRO A 167 -10.25 -17.43 42.53
CA PRO A 167 -8.83 -17.45 42.23
C PRO A 167 -8.44 -17.27 40.75
N GLU A 168 -7.14 -17.06 40.60
CA GLU A 168 -6.33 -17.13 39.40
C GLU A 168 -6.67 -18.32 38.48
N GLN A 169 -7.00 -18.03 37.22
CA GLN A 169 -6.81 -18.96 36.11
C GLN A 169 -6.16 -18.20 34.97
N GLY A 170 -5.08 -18.79 34.46
CA GLY A 170 -4.02 -18.16 33.71
C GLY A 170 -4.51 -17.29 32.56
N ILE A 171 -4.02 -16.05 32.56
CA ILE A 171 -3.77 -15.34 31.30
C ILE A 171 -2.61 -16.10 30.66
N GLU A 172 -2.95 -17.20 29.99
CA GLU A 172 -2.05 -17.88 29.08
C GLU A 172 -1.54 -16.84 28.10
N GLN A 173 -0.22 -16.71 28.12
CA GLN A 173 0.57 -15.80 27.35
C GLN A 173 0.16 -15.86 25.87
N GLN A 174 -0.61 -14.89 25.41
CA GLN A 174 -0.68 -14.55 23.99
C GLN A 174 0.62 -13.83 23.61
N ALA A 175 1.72 -14.58 23.64
CA ALA A 175 2.96 -14.17 23.04
C ALA A 175 2.84 -14.34 21.51
N SER A 176 3.19 -13.26 20.79
CA SER A 176 3.63 -13.26 19.39
C SER A 176 2.62 -13.69 18.31
N LEU A 177 1.63 -12.85 18.02
CA LEU A 177 1.13 -12.75 16.65
C LEU A 177 1.88 -11.61 15.94
N ASN A 178 3.16 -11.87 15.66
CA ASN A 178 3.97 -11.05 14.74
C ASN A 178 3.56 -11.30 13.28
N VAL A 179 2.35 -11.78 13.03
CA VAL A 179 1.86 -12.18 11.71
C VAL A 179 0.50 -11.55 11.46
N LEU A 180 0.37 -10.84 10.33
CA LEU A 180 -0.89 -10.29 9.83
C LEU A 180 -1.35 -11.10 8.62
N ASN A 181 -2.48 -11.78 8.71
CA ASN A 181 -3.11 -12.43 7.56
C ASN A 181 -4.02 -11.44 6.81
N PHE A 182 -4.00 -11.46 5.48
CA PHE A 182 -4.86 -10.64 4.63
C PHE A 182 -5.10 -11.30 3.27
N SER A 183 -6.25 -11.02 2.65
CA SER A 183 -6.54 -11.40 1.27
C SER A 183 -6.40 -10.22 0.31
N LEU A 184 -6.33 -10.47 -1.00
CA LEU A 184 -6.30 -9.40 -2.01
C LEU A 184 -7.49 -8.42 -1.92
N ASN A 185 -8.65 -8.91 -1.45
CA ASN A 185 -9.87 -8.10 -1.32
C ASN A 185 -9.81 -7.11 -0.16
N ASP A 186 -9.01 -7.40 0.86
CA ASP A 186 -8.83 -6.56 2.04
C ASP A 186 -7.90 -5.38 1.77
N ILE A 187 -7.15 -5.43 0.66
CA ILE A 187 -6.13 -4.45 0.30
C ILE A 187 -6.78 -3.24 -0.39
N GLU A 188 -6.49 -2.06 0.14
CA GLU A 188 -6.72 -0.78 -0.53
C GLU A 188 -5.53 -0.45 -1.45
N ARG A 189 -4.31 -0.67 -0.95
CA ARG A 189 -3.06 -0.46 -1.69
C ARG A 189 -1.96 -1.35 -1.10
N ALA A 190 -1.14 -1.96 -1.95
CA ALA A 190 0.09 -2.64 -1.53
C ALA A 190 1.25 -2.20 -2.42
N HIS A 191 2.45 -2.09 -1.84
CA HIS A 191 3.68 -1.76 -2.57
C HIS A 191 4.92 -2.39 -1.93
N LEU A 192 5.96 -2.64 -2.73
CA LEU A 192 7.27 -3.04 -2.23
C LEU A 192 7.89 -1.94 -1.35
N VAL A 193 8.63 -2.32 -0.32
CA VAL A 193 9.43 -1.40 0.50
C VAL A 193 10.90 -1.59 0.12
N PRO A 194 11.65 -0.53 -0.24
CA PRO A 194 13.07 -0.65 -0.54
C PRO A 194 13.87 -1.17 0.64
N GLN A 195 14.69 -2.18 0.39
CA GLN A 195 15.86 -2.46 1.21
C GLN A 195 17.03 -1.66 0.63
N LEU A 196 17.22 -0.44 1.13
CA LEU A 196 18.42 0.35 0.86
C LEU A 196 19.57 -0.29 1.64
N VAL A 197 20.33 -1.16 0.97
CA VAL A 197 21.64 -1.60 1.46
C VAL A 197 22.64 -0.58 0.91
N PHE A 198 23.18 0.25 1.80
CA PHE A 198 24.21 1.27 1.49
C PHE A 198 25.59 0.64 1.41
#